data_AF-A0A3B9GQD8-F1
#
_entry.id   AF-A0A3B9GQD8-F1
#
_cell.length_a   1.000
_cell.length_b   1.000
_cell.length_c   1.000
_cell.angle_alpha   90.00
_cell.angle_beta   90.00
_cell.angle_gamma   90.00
#
_symmetry.space_group_name_H-M   'P 1'
#
loop_
_entity.id
_entity.type
_entity.pdbx_description
1 polymer ?
#
loop_
_entity_poly.entity_id
_entity_poly.type
_entity_poly.pdbx_seq_one_letter_code
_entity_poly.pdbx_strand_id
1 'polypeptide(L)'
;MMSLERSIISSDPDLDRLWACVSCGYDDNGNFLICYTFKRNEDTDIPKRYADSGHVVTAMINKEDAYRMSVKVHVKMTELPAFMEEKFGDIDDGTLSPSEVERAYKVILDFVNSCGIRYKIERTSLEHNSDTY
;
A
#
# COMPACT_ATOMS: atom_id res chain seq x y z
N MET A 1 -14.05 4.12 4.01
CA MET A 1 -12.92 5.08 4.16
C MET A 1 -11.85 4.39 4.99
N MET A 2 -10.56 4.77 4.91
CA MET A 2 -9.56 4.22 5.84
C MET A 2 -9.47 5.08 7.10
N SER A 3 -9.30 4.41 8.24
CA SER A 3 -9.03 5.00 9.55
C SER A 3 -7.64 4.61 10.02
N LEU A 4 -6.98 5.49 10.80
CA LEU A 4 -5.59 5.30 11.25
C LEU A 4 -4.62 5.00 10.09
N GLU A 5 -4.86 5.65 8.95
CA GLU A 5 -4.02 5.48 7.76
C GLU A 5 -2.61 6.01 8.00
N ARG A 6 -1.62 5.22 7.60
CA ARG A 6 -0.20 5.58 7.56
C ARG A 6 0.35 5.29 6.18
N SER A 7 1.01 6.28 5.59
CA SER A 7 1.87 6.06 4.42
C SER A 7 3.15 5.41 4.93
N ILE A 8 3.51 4.27 4.34
CA ILE A 8 4.74 3.56 4.70
C ILE A 8 5.86 4.05 3.78
N ILE A 9 5.65 3.96 2.47
CA ILE A 9 6.66 4.30 1.47
C ILE A 9 5.97 4.96 0.29
N SER A 10 6.59 5.99 -0.29
CA SER A 10 6.18 6.56 -1.57
C SER A 10 7.38 6.69 -2.51
N SER A 11 7.12 6.64 -3.80
CA SER A 11 8.10 7.03 -4.81
C SER A 11 8.37 8.53 -4.76
N ASP A 12 9.53 8.93 -5.30
CA ASP A 12 9.95 10.34 -5.39
C ASP A 12 8.84 11.23 -6.01
N PRO A 13 8.42 12.31 -5.33
CA PRO A 13 7.42 13.26 -5.87
C PRO A 13 7.90 14.01 -7.12
N ASP A 14 9.21 14.12 -7.37
CA ASP A 14 9.76 14.77 -8.57
C ASP A 14 9.65 13.89 -9.83
N LEU A 15 9.25 12.62 -9.67
CA LEU A 15 8.80 11.78 -10.78
C LEU A 15 7.37 12.19 -11.18
N ASP A 16 7.21 13.37 -11.78
CA ASP A 16 5.95 13.98 -12.28
C ASP A 16 5.11 13.09 -13.22
N ARG A 17 5.60 11.91 -13.58
CA ARG A 17 5.04 10.99 -14.58
C ARG A 17 4.43 9.73 -13.97
N LEU A 18 5.01 9.23 -12.88
CA LEU A 18 4.67 7.95 -12.26
C LEU A 18 4.81 8.06 -10.75
N TRP A 19 3.73 7.79 -10.04
CA TRP A 19 3.70 7.82 -8.58
C TRP A 19 3.25 6.47 -8.04
N ALA A 20 3.98 5.93 -7.07
CA ALA A 20 3.60 4.73 -6.36
C ALA A 20 3.69 4.98 -4.85
N CYS A 21 2.79 4.37 -4.08
CA CYS A 21 2.80 4.47 -2.63
C CYS A 21 2.27 3.18 -2.02
N VAL A 22 2.86 2.79 -0.88
CA VAL A 22 2.28 1.81 0.03
C VAL A 22 1.75 2.53 1.25
N SER A 23 0.48 2.32 1.56
CA SER A 23 -0.14 2.76 2.81
C SER A 23 -0.78 1.58 3.55
N CYS A 24 -1.05 1.76 4.83
CA CYS A 24 -1.80 0.80 5.61
C CYS A 24 -2.75 1.50 6.59
N GLY A 25 -3.80 0.81 7.01
CA GLY A 25 -4.81 1.35 7.90
C GLY A 25 -5.93 0.36 8.18
N TYR A 26 -7.04 0.86 8.71
CA TYR A 26 -8.23 0.06 8.99
C TYR A 26 -9.40 0.49 8.11
N ASP A 27 -10.18 -0.46 7.62
CA ASP A 27 -11.50 -0.16 7.07
C ASP A 27 -12.53 0.06 8.20
N ASP A 28 -13.75 0.45 7.80
CA ASP A 28 -14.86 0.70 8.72
C ASP A 28 -15.33 -0.58 9.45
N ASN A 29 -14.93 -1.77 8.98
CA ASN A 29 -15.22 -3.06 9.62
C ASN A 29 -14.11 -3.51 10.60
N GLY A 30 -13.02 -2.74 10.71
CA GLY A 30 -11.85 -3.08 11.52
C GLY A 30 -10.94 -4.13 10.89
N ASN A 31 -11.04 -4.37 9.58
CA ASN A 31 -10.07 -5.13 8.82
C ASN A 31 -8.83 -4.25 8.60
N PHE A 32 -7.65 -4.85 8.73
CA PHE A 32 -6.40 -4.15 8.44
C PHE A 32 -6.10 -4.26 6.95
N LEU A 33 -5.89 -3.11 6.31
CA LEU A 33 -5.64 -2.99 4.89
C LEU A 33 -4.20 -2.55 4.66
N ILE A 34 -3.55 -3.15 3.67
CA ILE A 34 -2.27 -2.70 3.13
C ILE A 34 -2.46 -2.46 1.65
N CYS A 35 -2.29 -1.23 1.21
CA CYS A 35 -2.59 -0.80 -0.14
C CYS A 35 -1.33 -0.38 -0.87
N TYR A 36 -1.12 -0.96 -2.03
CA TYR A 36 -0.20 -0.44 -3.04
C TYR A 36 -1.00 0.35 -4.06
N THR A 37 -0.76 1.65 -4.13
CA THR A 37 -1.37 2.56 -5.10
C THR A 37 -0.35 2.92 -6.16
N PHE A 38 -0.69 2.72 -7.42
CA PHE A 38 0.08 3.16 -8.57
C PHE A 38 -0.76 4.14 -9.40
N LYS A 39 -0.22 5.34 -9.62
CA LYS A 39 -0.83 6.40 -10.43
C LYS A 39 0.10 6.80 -11.55
N ARG A 40 -0.52 7.11 -12.68
CA ARG A 40 0.14 7.62 -13.89
C ARG A 40 -0.41 9.01 -14.18
N ASN A 41 0.47 9.96 -14.48
CA ASN A 41 0.08 11.25 -15.08
C ASN A 41 0.09 11.12 -16.61
N GLU A 42 -0.96 11.61 -17.26
CA GLU A 42 -1.29 11.29 -18.65
C GLU A 42 -0.45 12.02 -19.71
N ASP A 43 0.23 13.11 -19.33
CA ASP A 43 0.90 14.01 -20.27
C ASP A 43 2.24 13.50 -20.81
N THR A 44 2.59 12.22 -20.63
CA THR A 44 3.91 11.72 -21.04
C THR A 44 3.88 10.39 -21.79
N ASP A 45 4.85 10.26 -22.70
CA ASP A 45 5.11 9.10 -23.54
C ASP A 45 5.74 7.98 -22.69
N ILE A 46 4.90 7.28 -21.93
CA ILE A 46 5.34 6.26 -20.97
C ILE A 46 5.55 4.91 -21.68
N PRO A 47 6.63 4.17 -21.36
CA PRO A 47 6.88 2.84 -21.94
C PRO A 47 5.67 1.90 -21.81
N LYS A 48 5.34 1.15 -22.89
CA LYS A 48 4.21 0.19 -22.96
C LYS A 48 4.13 -0.84 -21.82
N ARG A 49 5.19 -1.06 -21.06
CA ARG A 49 5.17 -1.91 -19.85
C ARG A 49 4.32 -1.32 -18.70
N TYR A 50 3.98 -0.04 -18.78
CA TYR A 50 3.06 0.67 -17.89
C TYR A 50 1.78 1.10 -18.64
N ALA A 51 1.35 0.30 -19.63
CA ALA A 51 0.17 0.59 -20.44
C ALA A 51 -1.15 0.47 -19.66
N ASP A 52 -1.14 -0.20 -18.51
CA ASP A 52 -2.31 -0.30 -17.65
C ASP A 52 -2.55 1.06 -16.95
N SER A 53 -3.83 1.47 -16.91
CA SER A 53 -4.27 2.63 -16.12
C SER A 53 -3.83 2.48 -14.66
N GLY A 54 -3.78 3.60 -13.92
CA GLY A 54 -3.45 3.57 -12.49
C GLY A 54 -4.30 2.51 -11.78
N HIS A 55 -3.76 1.88 -10.73
CA HIS A 55 -4.45 0.82 -10.02
C HIS A 55 -4.09 0.81 -8.55
N VAL A 56 -4.98 0.22 -7.75
CA VAL A 56 -4.78 -0.04 -6.33
C VAL A 56 -4.83 -1.54 -6.11
N VAL A 57 -3.82 -2.08 -5.43
CA VAL A 57 -3.79 -3.45 -4.95
C VAL A 57 -3.93 -3.42 -3.44
N THR A 58 -4.99 -4.02 -2.92
CA THR A 58 -5.29 -4.05 -1.49
C THR A 58 -5.13 -5.46 -0.96
N ALA A 59 -4.26 -5.63 0.03
CA ALA A 59 -4.25 -6.80 0.89
C ALA A 59 -5.15 -6.54 2.11
N MET A 60 -6.24 -7.30 2.19
CA MET A 60 -7.17 -7.25 3.30
C MET A 60 -6.88 -8.38 4.29
N ILE A 61 -6.56 -8.00 5.51
CA ILE A 61 -6.43 -8.88 6.68
C ILE A 61 -7.69 -8.68 7.53
N ASN A 62 -8.42 -9.77 7.79
CA ASN A 62 -9.62 -9.66 8.61
C ASN A 62 -9.29 -9.23 10.05
N LYS A 63 -10.28 -8.69 10.76
CA LYS A 63 -10.11 -8.20 12.13
C LYS A 63 -9.46 -9.20 13.11
N GLU A 64 -9.83 -10.48 13.06
CA GLU A 64 -9.28 -11.51 13.96
C GLU A 64 -7.80 -11.79 13.67
N ASP A 65 -7.45 -11.91 12.39
CA ASP A 65 -6.09 -12.10 11.94
C ASP A 65 -5.22 -10.85 12.20
N ALA A 66 -5.79 -9.65 12.07
CA ALA A 66 -5.12 -8.41 12.43
C ALA A 66 -4.83 -8.34 13.94
N TYR A 67 -5.76 -8.80 14.78
CA TYR A 67 -5.49 -8.93 16.22
C TYR A 67 -4.38 -9.95 16.53
N ARG A 68 -4.40 -11.12 15.87
CA ARG A 68 -3.32 -12.12 16.01
C ARG A 68 -1.97 -11.57 15.59
N MET A 69 -1.95 -10.77 14.52
CA MET A 69 -0.76 -10.08 14.06
C MET A 69 -0.23 -9.12 15.13
N SER A 70 -1.09 -8.28 15.73
CA SER A 70 -0.67 -7.32 16.75
C SER A 70 -0.09 -8.01 17.99
N VAL A 71 -0.70 -9.12 18.42
CA VAL A 71 -0.18 -9.95 19.53
C VAL A 71 1.22 -10.49 19.20
N LYS A 72 1.43 -10.96 17.97
CA LYS A 72 2.71 -11.56 17.54
C LYS A 72 3.85 -10.54 17.45
N VAL A 73 3.53 -9.30 17.11
CA VAL A 73 4.51 -8.20 17.04
C VAL A 73 4.57 -7.36 18.31
N HIS A 74 3.84 -7.76 19.35
CA HIS A 74 3.80 -7.13 20.67
C HIS A 74 3.38 -5.64 20.69
N VAL A 75 2.41 -5.28 19.85
CA VAL A 75 1.80 -3.94 19.81
C VAL A 75 0.29 -4.03 20.00
N LYS A 76 -0.37 -2.93 20.37
CA LYS A 76 -1.84 -2.89 20.33
C LYS A 76 -2.30 -2.93 18.88
N MET A 77 -3.49 -3.45 18.64
CA MET A 77 -4.06 -3.49 17.29
C MET A 77 -4.07 -2.11 16.65
N THR A 78 -4.48 -1.06 17.38
CA THR A 78 -4.48 0.34 16.88
C THR A 78 -3.09 0.91 16.57
N GLU A 79 -2.02 0.27 17.05
CA GLU A 79 -0.63 0.68 16.85
C GLU A 79 0.01 -0.05 15.64
N LEU A 80 -0.67 -1.04 15.04
CA LEU A 80 -0.17 -1.76 13.85
C LEU A 80 0.21 -0.84 12.68
N PRO A 81 -0.58 0.18 12.30
CA PRO A 81 -0.17 1.09 11.23
C PRO A 81 1.17 1.79 11.50
N ALA A 82 1.35 2.29 12.73
CA ALA A 82 2.58 2.97 13.13
C ALA A 82 3.77 2.00 13.20
N PHE A 83 3.55 0.77 13.67
CA PHE A 83 4.56 -0.27 13.65
C PHE A 83 5.02 -0.62 12.23
N MET A 84 4.09 -0.69 11.27
CA MET A 84 4.43 -0.96 9.87
C MET A 84 5.21 0.19 9.24
N GLU A 85 4.80 1.43 9.50
CA GLU A 85 5.52 2.65 9.11
C GLU A 85 6.94 2.65 9.68
N GLU A 86 7.14 2.38 10.98
CA GLU A 86 8.46 2.33 11.61
C GLU A 86 9.33 1.19 11.05
N LYS A 87 8.74 0.03 10.79
CA LYS A 87 9.48 -1.16 10.35
C LYS A 87 9.92 -1.09 8.89
N PHE A 88 9.14 -0.43 8.03
CA PHE A 88 9.32 -0.47 6.58
C PHE A 88 9.45 0.92 5.94
N GLY A 89 9.16 2.00 6.65
CA GLY A 89 9.18 3.35 6.09
C GLY A 89 10.57 3.97 5.94
N ASP A 90 11.58 3.42 6.62
CA ASP A 90 12.97 3.89 6.52
C ASP A 90 13.74 3.19 5.36
N ILE A 91 13.01 2.85 4.29
CA ILE A 91 13.58 2.33 3.06
C ILE A 91 13.82 3.54 2.15
N ASP A 92 15.00 4.14 2.30
CA ASP A 92 15.68 5.03 1.35
C ASP A 92 15.43 6.56 1.42
N ASP A 93 16.48 7.30 1.08
CA ASP A 93 16.69 8.75 1.23
C ASP A 93 15.96 9.63 0.19
N GLY A 94 14.85 9.14 -0.37
CA GLY A 94 13.94 9.94 -1.20
C GLY A 94 13.88 9.58 -2.69
N THR A 95 14.55 8.54 -3.16
CA THR A 95 14.68 8.24 -4.61
C THR A 95 14.05 6.93 -5.09
N LEU A 96 13.06 6.37 -4.39
CA LEU A 96 12.46 5.10 -4.81
C LEU A 96 11.69 5.22 -6.13
N SER A 97 12.00 4.33 -7.06
CA SER A 97 11.22 4.12 -8.27
C SER A 97 9.93 3.35 -7.99
N PRO A 98 8.89 3.45 -8.84
CA PRO A 98 7.64 2.70 -8.67
C PRO A 98 7.80 1.18 -8.51
N SER A 99 8.79 0.57 -9.20
CA SER A 99 9.06 -0.86 -9.07
C SER A 99 9.72 -1.21 -7.74
N GLU A 100 10.40 -0.27 -7.09
CA GLU A 100 10.93 -0.44 -5.73
C GLU A 100 9.82 -0.36 -4.70
N VAL A 101 8.88 0.56 -4.87
CA VAL A 101 7.67 0.61 -4.05
C VAL A 101 6.86 -0.68 -4.17
N GLU A 102 6.71 -1.24 -5.38
CA GLU A 102 6.04 -2.54 -5.58
C GLU A 102 6.81 -3.68 -4.91
N ARG A 103 8.15 -3.67 -4.96
CA ARG A 103 8.98 -4.65 -4.25
C ARG A 103 8.80 -4.53 -2.74
N ALA A 104 8.77 -3.32 -2.20
CA ALA A 104 8.56 -3.09 -0.77
C ALA A 104 7.17 -3.58 -0.33
N TYR A 105 6.13 -3.37 -1.14
CA TYR A 105 4.81 -3.96 -0.89
C TYR A 105 4.88 -5.49 -0.74
N LYS A 106 5.60 -6.18 -1.63
CA LYS A 106 5.78 -7.65 -1.54
C LYS A 106 6.51 -8.06 -0.26
N VAL A 107 7.55 -7.32 0.13
CA VAL A 107 8.27 -7.57 1.40
C VAL A 107 7.34 -7.42 2.61
N ILE A 108 6.46 -6.42 2.61
CA ILE A 108 5.46 -6.23 3.67
C ILE A 108 4.49 -7.42 3.72
N LEU A 109 4.03 -7.92 2.56
CA LEU A 109 3.16 -9.10 2.51
C LEU A 109 3.87 -10.38 2.97
N ASP A 110 5.14 -10.55 2.63
CA ASP A 110 5.95 -11.67 3.11
C ASP A 110 6.10 -11.63 4.63
N PHE A 111 6.22 -10.43 5.22
CA PHE A 111 6.20 -10.27 6.66
C PHE A 111 4.85 -10.67 7.28
N VAL A 112 3.72 -10.28 6.68
CA VAL A 112 2.38 -10.73 7.10
C VAL A 112 2.30 -12.27 7.05
N ASN A 113 2.78 -12.90 5.98
CA ASN A 113 2.83 -14.35 5.86
C ASN A 113 3.73 -15.00 6.93
N SER A 114 4.88 -14.38 7.25
CA SER A 114 5.78 -14.84 8.33
C SER A 114 5.11 -14.76 9.72
N CYS A 115 4.13 -13.87 9.87
CA CYS A 115 3.29 -13.82 11.05
C CYS A 115 2.29 -14.99 11.11
N GLY A 116 2.16 -15.80 10.06
CA GLY A 116 1.17 -16.87 9.97
C GLY A 116 -0.23 -16.36 9.62
N ILE A 117 -0.30 -15.15 9.07
CA ILE A 117 -1.54 -14.43 8.79
C ILE A 117 -1.88 -14.57 7.31
N ARG A 118 -3.17 -14.81 7.03
CA ARG A 118 -3.69 -14.85 5.67
C ARG A 118 -4.32 -13.50 5.31
N TYR A 119 -4.22 -13.14 4.04
CA TYR A 119 -4.88 -11.96 3.49
C TYR A 119 -5.58 -12.31 2.17
N LYS A 120 -6.54 -11.47 1.78
CA LYS A 120 -7.16 -11.49 0.45
C LYS A 120 -6.62 -10.33 -0.37
N ILE A 121 -6.28 -10.59 -1.63
CA ILE A 121 -5.87 -9.54 -2.56
C ILE A 121 -7.07 -9.11 -3.38
N GLU A 122 -7.30 -7.80 -3.42
CA GLU A 122 -8.22 -7.14 -4.33
C GLU A 122 -7.43 -6.18 -5.23
N ARG A 123 -7.83 -6.08 -6.50
CA ARG A 123 -7.26 -5.13 -7.46
C ARG A 123 -8.37 -4.27 -8.03
N THR A 124 -8.16 -2.96 -7.98
CA THR A 124 -9.09 -1.97 -8.50
C THR A 124 -8.36 -1.06 -9.48
N SER A 125 -8.83 -1.01 -10.72
CA SER A 125 -8.36 -0.03 -11.69
C SER A 125 -8.88 1.35 -11.28
N LEU A 126 -7.99 2.34 -11.27
CA LEU A 126 -8.34 3.75 -11.21
C LEU A 126 -8.76 4.14 -12.64
N GLU A 127 -9.97 3.78 -13.03
CA GLU A 127 -10.56 4.30 -14.26
C GLU A 127 -10.92 5.77 -14.07
N HIS A 128 -10.72 6.55 -15.13
CA HIS A 128 -11.15 7.95 -15.23
C HIS A 128 -12.65 8.06 -14.99
N ASN A 129 -13.04 8.48 -13.79
CA ASN A 129 -14.27 9.24 -13.65
C ASN A 129 -14.04 10.58 -14.36
N SER A 130 -14.34 10.57 -15.66
CA SER A 130 -14.63 11.75 -16.44
C SER A 130 -15.95 12.30 -15.91
N ASP A 131 -15.91 12.97 -14.75
CA ASP A 131 -17.03 13.81 -14.32
C ASP A 131 -17.05 15.02 -15.27
N THR A 132 -17.75 14.83 -16.38
CA THR A 132 -18.26 15.88 -17.27
C THR A 132 -19.03 16.90 -16.43
N TYR A 133 -18.48 18.10 -16.31
CA TYR A 133 -19.21 19.32 -15.97
C TYR A 133 -19.92 19.89 -17.21
#